data_AF-A0A7K9MRW5-F1
#
_entry.id   AF-A0A7K9MRW5-F1
#
_cell.length_a   1.000
_cell.length_b   1.000
_cell.length_c   1.000
_cell.angle_alpha   90.00
_cell.angle_beta   90.00
_cell.angle_gamma   90.00
#
_symmetry.space_group_name_H-M   'P 1'
#
loop_
_entity.id
_entity.type
_entity.pdbx_description
1 polymer ?
#
loop_
_entity_poly.entity_id
_entity_poly.type
_entity_poly.pdbx_seq_one_letter_code
_entity_poly.pdbx_strand_id
1 'polypeptide(L)'
;RGHGTYVDEEKLIASVAGAVERVNKLVCVKALKTRYNGEVGDIVVGRITEVQQKRWKVETNSRLDSVLLLSSVNLPGGELRRRSAEDELAMRDYLQEGDLISAEVQSVFSDGAISLHTRSLKYGKLGQGVLVQVSPSLVKRQKTHFHDLPCGASVILGNNGFIWIYPTPEQKDEEAGGFTTNLEPVPLSDREVISRLRNCIVALVTQKLMLFDTSILYCYEASLPHQIKDILKPEVMEEIVLETRQRLLDLEG
;
A
#
# COMPACT_ATOMS: atom_id res chain seq x y z
N ARG A 1 18.95 6.58 -21.68
CA ARG A 1 18.33 5.25 -21.88
C ARG A 1 17.52 4.91 -20.65
N GLY A 2 16.25 4.57 -20.83
CA GLY A 2 15.33 4.32 -19.74
C GLY A 2 15.07 2.83 -19.49
N HIS A 3 14.31 2.54 -18.44
CA HIS A 3 13.80 1.19 -18.20
C HIS A 3 12.96 0.70 -19.39
N GLY A 4 13.03 -0.60 -19.67
CA GLY A 4 12.26 -1.23 -20.76
C GLY A 4 12.84 -1.03 -22.17
N THR A 5 14.07 -0.52 -22.28
CA THR A 5 14.79 -0.34 -23.56
C THR A 5 16.19 -0.92 -23.49
N TYR A 6 16.66 -1.50 -24.58
CA TYR A 6 18.05 -1.94 -24.76
C TYR A 6 18.55 -1.50 -26.14
N VAL A 7 19.87 -1.45 -26.32
CA VAL A 7 20.48 -1.10 -27.62
C VAL A 7 21.04 -2.37 -28.21
N ASP A 8 20.68 -2.62 -29.47
CA ASP A 8 21.23 -3.69 -30.29
C ASP A 8 21.57 -3.11 -31.66
N GLU A 9 22.77 -3.38 -32.16
CA GLU A 9 23.26 -2.86 -33.46
C GLU A 9 22.99 -1.35 -33.68
N GLU A 10 23.30 -0.51 -32.68
CA GLU A 10 23.06 0.95 -32.66
C GLU A 10 21.58 1.39 -32.71
N LYS A 11 20.63 0.45 -32.67
CA LYS A 11 19.19 0.73 -32.62
C LYS A 11 18.66 0.56 -31.21
N LEU A 12 17.82 1.50 -30.78
CA LEU A 12 17.12 1.40 -29.51
C LEU A 12 15.88 0.52 -29.69
N ILE A 13 15.85 -0.63 -29.03
CA ILE A 13 14.77 -1.62 -29.10
C ILE A 13 14.05 -1.69 -27.74
N ALA A 14 12.73 -1.91 -27.76
CA ALA A 14 11.95 -2.15 -26.55
C ALA A 14 12.17 -3.59 -26.04
N SER A 15 12.46 -3.75 -24.75
CA SER A 15 12.57 -5.07 -24.11
C SER A 15 11.25 -5.57 -23.53
N VAL A 16 10.24 -4.70 -23.40
CA VAL A 16 8.96 -4.99 -22.74
C VAL A 16 7.78 -4.50 -23.56
N ALA A 17 6.63 -5.18 -23.43
CA ALA A 17 5.37 -4.75 -24.03
C ALA A 17 4.72 -3.66 -23.18
N GLY A 18 4.55 -2.47 -23.76
CA GLY A 18 4.08 -1.31 -23.02
C GLY A 18 3.97 -0.04 -23.86
N ALA A 19 3.60 1.06 -23.20
CA ALA A 19 3.55 2.37 -23.81
C ALA A 19 4.94 3.03 -23.74
N VAL A 20 5.33 3.74 -24.79
CA VAL A 20 6.57 4.51 -24.82
C VAL A 20 6.36 5.84 -24.10
N GLU A 21 7.16 6.10 -23.07
CA GLU A 21 7.21 7.38 -22.37
C GLU A 21 8.52 8.10 -22.70
N ARG A 22 8.40 9.34 -23.17
CA ARG A 22 9.55 10.21 -23.46
C ARG A 22 9.57 11.34 -22.45
N VAL A 23 10.52 11.27 -21.52
CA VAL A 23 10.75 12.32 -20.54
C VAL A 23 12.03 13.05 -20.95
N ASN A 24 11.88 14.22 -21.56
CA ASN A 24 12.99 14.97 -22.16
C ASN A 24 13.78 14.11 -23.17
N LYS A 25 15.06 13.85 -22.89
CA LYS A 25 15.96 13.03 -23.71
C LYS A 25 15.93 11.54 -23.32
N LEU A 26 15.15 11.17 -22.30
CA LEU A 26 15.07 9.81 -21.79
C LEU A 26 13.87 9.10 -22.41
N VAL A 27 14.12 8.05 -23.19
CA VAL A 27 13.09 7.14 -23.70
C VAL A 27 12.99 5.94 -22.76
N CYS A 28 11.80 5.71 -22.22
CA CYS A 28 11.43 4.57 -21.38
C CYS A 28 10.25 3.83 -22.02
N VAL A 29 10.10 2.54 -21.71
CA VAL A 29 8.85 1.80 -22.00
C VAL A 29 8.20 1.39 -20.69
N LYS A 30 6.98 1.89 -20.47
CA LYS A 30 6.16 1.56 -19.31
C LYS A 30 5.37 0.29 -19.60
N ALA A 31 5.79 -0.82 -19.00
CA ALA A 31 5.14 -2.11 -19.19
C ALA A 31 3.70 -2.12 -18.61
N LEU A 32 2.83 -2.90 -19.24
CA LEU A 32 1.41 -3.02 -18.85
C LEU A 32 1.23 -3.67 -17.47
N LYS A 33 2.14 -4.56 -17.08
CA LYS A 33 2.19 -5.19 -15.77
C LYS A 33 3.63 -5.14 -15.27
N THR A 34 3.81 -4.55 -14.09
CA THR A 34 5.11 -4.48 -13.41
C THR A 34 4.94 -4.91 -11.98
N ARG A 35 5.98 -5.55 -11.43
CA ARG A 35 6.14 -5.63 -9.97
C ARG A 35 6.44 -4.25 -9.41
N TYR A 36 6.27 -4.10 -8.11
CA TYR A 36 6.59 -2.85 -7.46
C TYR A 36 8.10 -2.59 -7.51
N ASN A 37 8.47 -1.45 -8.10
CA ASN A 37 9.82 -0.91 -8.04
C ASN A 37 9.80 0.24 -7.03
N GLY A 38 10.53 0.07 -5.93
CA GLY A 38 10.57 1.06 -4.86
C GLY A 38 11.24 2.36 -5.31
N GLU A 39 10.69 3.48 -4.86
CA GLU A 39 11.34 4.78 -4.90
C GLU A 39 11.51 5.31 -3.48
N VAL A 40 12.55 6.13 -3.27
CA VAL A 40 12.82 6.71 -1.95
C VAL A 40 11.68 7.63 -1.55
N GLY A 41 11.15 7.43 -0.34
CA GLY A 41 10.00 8.16 0.19
C GLY A 41 8.64 7.53 -0.14
N ASP A 42 8.61 6.41 -0.86
CA ASP A 42 7.35 5.68 -1.06
C ASP A 42 6.83 5.09 0.25
N ILE A 43 5.52 5.18 0.45
CA ILE A 43 4.83 4.53 1.55
C ILE A 43 4.34 3.16 1.06
N VAL A 44 4.68 2.12 1.81
CA VAL A 44 4.35 0.73 1.49
C VAL A 44 3.72 0.03 2.67
N VAL A 45 2.82 -0.90 2.37
CA VAL A 45 2.32 -1.87 3.35
C VAL A 45 2.99 -3.20 3.04
N GLY A 46 3.48 -3.91 4.04
CA GLY A 46 4.20 -5.17 3.84
C GLY A 46 3.84 -6.21 4.87
N ARG A 47 4.06 -7.48 4.52
CA ARG A 47 3.91 -8.62 5.45
C ARG A 47 5.28 -9.13 5.85
N ILE A 48 5.49 -9.36 7.14
CA ILE A 48 6.74 -9.95 7.63
C ILE A 48 6.79 -11.41 7.23
N THR A 49 7.85 -11.80 6.52
CA THR A 49 8.05 -13.19 6.08
C THR A 49 8.94 -13.95 7.03
N GLU A 50 10.07 -13.35 7.42
CA GLU A 50 11.07 -13.98 8.28
C GLU A 50 11.70 -12.96 9.22
N VAL A 51 11.97 -13.39 10.45
CA VAL A 51 12.80 -12.64 11.41
C VAL A 51 14.22 -13.19 11.37
N GLN A 52 15.20 -12.36 11.01
CA GLN A 52 16.62 -12.69 11.03
C GLN A 52 17.35 -11.89 12.10
N GLN A 53 18.62 -12.22 12.36
CA GLN A 53 19.43 -11.46 13.32
C GLN A 53 19.54 -10.00 12.87
N LYS A 54 19.06 -9.06 13.69
CA LYS A 54 19.06 -7.60 13.48
C LYS A 54 18.22 -7.06 12.31
N ARG A 55 17.47 -7.91 11.59
CA ARG A 55 16.62 -7.48 10.48
C ARG A 55 15.38 -8.35 10.29
N TRP A 56 14.31 -7.75 9.83
CA TRP A 56 13.12 -8.43 9.34
C TRP A 56 13.12 -8.41 7.81
N LYS A 57 12.69 -9.52 7.22
CA LYS A 57 12.31 -9.57 5.81
C LYS A 57 10.83 -9.29 5.68
N VAL A 58 10.49 -8.47 4.69
CA VAL A 58 9.14 -7.99 4.46
C VAL A 58 8.77 -8.19 3.00
N GLU A 59 7.64 -8.87 2.76
CA GLU A 59 7.03 -9.00 1.46
C GLU A 59 6.30 -7.70 1.09
N THR A 60 6.73 -7.08 -0.01
CA THR A 60 6.17 -5.81 -0.52
C THR A 60 5.84 -5.88 -2.01
N ASN A 61 5.53 -7.05 -2.57
CA ASN A 61 5.22 -7.23 -4.01
C ASN A 61 6.31 -6.71 -4.97
N SER A 62 7.55 -6.66 -4.49
CA SER A 62 8.75 -6.29 -5.23
C SER A 62 9.40 -7.51 -5.88
N ARG A 63 10.51 -7.30 -6.59
CA ARG A 63 11.31 -8.39 -7.17
C ARG A 63 12.03 -9.21 -6.09
N LEU A 64 12.49 -8.55 -5.04
CA LEU A 64 13.20 -9.12 -3.90
C LEU A 64 12.45 -8.76 -2.61
N ASP A 65 12.69 -9.51 -1.55
CA ASP A 65 12.18 -9.17 -0.22
C ASP A 65 12.78 -7.85 0.25
N SER A 66 11.93 -7.02 0.84
CA SER A 66 12.35 -5.78 1.49
C SER A 66 12.99 -6.08 2.83
N VAL A 67 13.94 -5.24 3.22
CA VAL A 67 14.68 -5.38 4.48
C VAL A 67 14.28 -4.25 5.42
N LEU A 68 13.76 -4.60 6.58
CA LEU A 68 13.54 -3.69 7.68
C LEU A 68 14.61 -3.95 8.74
N LEU A 69 15.54 -3.03 8.92
CA LEU A 69 16.56 -3.16 9.95
C LEU A 69 15.96 -2.87 11.32
N LEU A 70 16.40 -3.60 12.36
CA LEU A 70 16.15 -3.22 13.76
C LEU A 70 16.57 -1.78 14.01
N SER A 71 17.56 -1.29 13.25
CA SER A 71 18.02 0.07 13.36
C SER A 71 17.09 1.16 12.85
N SER A 72 16.08 0.76 12.10
CA SER A 72 15.20 1.64 11.36
C SER A 72 13.79 1.61 11.92
N VAL A 73 13.59 0.94 13.05
CA VAL A 73 12.33 0.81 13.77
C VAL A 73 12.37 1.68 15.02
N ASN A 74 11.26 2.38 15.29
CA ASN A 74 11.05 3.05 16.58
C ASN A 74 10.75 2.00 17.63
N LEU A 75 11.49 1.97 18.73
CA LEU A 75 11.14 1.11 19.87
C LEU A 75 10.15 1.88 20.77
N PRO A 76 9.20 1.18 21.42
CA PRO A 76 8.28 1.82 22.37
C PRO A 76 9.09 2.48 23.51
N GLY A 77 8.81 3.76 23.78
CA GLY A 77 9.48 4.55 24.81
C GLY A 77 10.18 5.83 24.34
N GLY A 78 10.25 6.09 23.03
CA GLY A 78 10.67 7.39 22.47
C GLY A 78 12.13 7.79 22.69
N GLU A 79 12.88 7.10 23.55
CA GLU A 79 14.31 7.30 23.73
C GLU A 79 15.08 6.63 22.59
N LEU A 80 16.06 7.36 22.02
CA LEU A 80 17.20 6.77 21.32
C LEU A 80 18.03 5.94 22.31
N ARG A 81 17.47 4.84 22.81
CA ARG A 81 18.16 3.91 23.70
C ARG A 81 19.29 3.26 22.90
N ARG A 82 20.49 3.21 23.49
CA ARG A 82 21.58 2.41 22.91
C ARG A 82 21.09 0.97 22.81
N ARG A 83 20.98 0.46 21.58
CA ARG A 83 20.41 -0.85 21.30
C ARG A 83 21.18 -1.92 22.03
N SER A 84 20.49 -2.63 22.91
CA SER A 84 21.07 -3.68 23.75
C SER A 84 20.89 -5.04 23.08
N ALA A 85 21.70 -6.02 23.49
CA ALA A 85 21.52 -7.42 23.06
C ALA A 85 20.13 -7.99 23.47
N GLU A 86 19.48 -7.38 24.46
CA GLU A 86 18.10 -7.67 24.86
C GLU A 86 17.08 -7.32 23.75
N ASP A 87 17.31 -6.24 23.00
CA ASP A 87 16.42 -5.85 21.88
C ASP A 87 16.54 -6.84 20.70
N GLU A 88 17.70 -7.49 20.53
CA GLU A 88 17.90 -8.55 19.54
C GLU A 88 17.09 -9.81 19.88
N LEU A 89 16.92 -10.10 21.17
CA LEU A 89 16.12 -11.23 21.67
C LEU A 89 14.62 -10.90 21.62
N ALA A 90 14.23 -9.66 21.94
CA ALA A 90 12.85 -9.17 21.90
C ALA A 90 12.34 -8.86 20.48
N MET A 91 13.14 -9.05 19.43
CA MET A 91 12.71 -8.79 18.04
C MET A 91 11.42 -9.53 17.66
N ARG A 92 11.25 -10.76 18.15
CA ARG A 92 10.04 -11.56 17.92
C ARG A 92 8.84 -11.09 18.73
N ASP A 93 9.04 -10.34 19.81
CA ASP A 93 7.93 -9.82 20.61
C ASP A 93 7.31 -8.58 19.96
N TYR A 94 8.12 -7.77 19.27
CA TYR A 94 7.63 -6.61 18.52
C TYR A 94 6.93 -7.01 17.22
N LEU A 95 7.56 -7.87 16.43
CA LEU A 95 7.17 -8.17 15.06
C LEU A 95 7.40 -9.65 14.76
N GLN A 96 6.29 -10.35 14.53
CA GLN A 96 6.24 -11.78 14.26
C GLN A 96 6.03 -12.05 12.77
N GLU A 97 6.34 -13.28 12.37
CA GLU A 97 6.09 -13.76 11.01
C GLU A 97 4.58 -13.73 10.73
N GLY A 98 4.20 -13.11 9.61
CA GLY A 98 2.81 -12.90 9.21
C GLY A 98 2.21 -11.56 9.61
N ASP A 99 2.86 -10.80 10.51
CA ASP A 99 2.42 -9.46 10.89
C ASP A 99 2.46 -8.51 9.69
N LEU A 100 1.52 -7.57 9.66
CA LEU A 100 1.46 -6.51 8.66
C LEU A 100 2.04 -5.23 9.22
N ILE A 101 2.81 -4.53 8.41
CA ILE A 101 3.44 -3.26 8.77
C ILE A 101 3.18 -2.20 7.70
N SER A 102 3.08 -0.95 8.14
CA SER A 102 3.25 0.23 7.28
C SER A 102 4.68 0.74 7.45
N ALA A 103 5.34 1.04 6.34
CA ALA A 103 6.72 1.53 6.35
C ALA A 103 6.97 2.47 5.17
N GLU A 104 8.03 3.27 5.31
CA GLU A 104 8.53 4.14 4.25
C GLU A 104 9.83 3.56 3.66
N VAL A 105 10.02 3.74 2.36
CA VAL A 105 11.24 3.35 1.66
C VAL A 105 12.36 4.34 1.95
N GLN A 106 13.36 3.89 2.70
CA GLN A 106 14.54 4.68 3.05
C GLN A 106 15.50 4.84 1.87
N SER A 107 15.79 3.71 1.24
CA SER A 107 16.77 3.60 0.17
C SER A 107 16.51 2.33 -0.62
N VAL A 108 16.95 2.35 -1.87
CA VAL A 108 16.94 1.19 -2.75
C VAL A 108 18.39 0.80 -3.00
N PHE A 109 18.74 -0.45 -2.70
CA PHE A 109 20.07 -0.99 -2.89
C PHE A 109 20.34 -1.22 -4.39
N SER A 110 21.62 -1.38 -4.75
CA SER A 110 22.05 -1.56 -6.15
C SER A 110 21.57 -2.87 -6.78
N ASP A 111 21.24 -3.87 -5.97
CA ASP A 111 20.63 -5.14 -6.38
C ASP A 111 19.10 -5.02 -6.59
N GLY A 112 18.51 -3.87 -6.24
CA GLY A 112 17.08 -3.62 -6.28
C GLY A 112 16.33 -4.07 -5.01
N ALA A 113 17.03 -4.47 -3.95
CA ALA A 113 16.41 -4.69 -2.65
C ALA A 113 16.01 -3.33 -2.04
N ILE A 114 14.90 -3.31 -1.32
CA ILE A 114 14.33 -2.09 -0.75
C ILE A 114 14.61 -2.09 0.75
N SER A 115 15.22 -1.02 1.25
CA SER A 115 15.42 -0.79 2.68
C SER A 115 14.26 0.03 3.23
N LEU A 116 13.58 -0.50 4.24
CA LEU A 116 12.44 0.14 4.89
C LEU A 116 12.84 0.80 6.23
N HIS A 117 12.08 1.82 6.62
CA HIS A 117 12.13 2.38 7.96
C HIS A 117 10.74 2.77 8.48
N THR A 118 10.59 2.76 9.79
CA THR A 118 9.38 3.15 10.53
C THR A 118 9.74 4.18 11.60
N ARG A 119 10.46 5.23 11.19
CA ARG A 119 10.95 6.30 12.08
C ARG A 119 9.86 7.27 12.54
N SER A 120 8.72 7.30 11.88
CA SER A 120 7.57 8.11 12.30
C SER A 120 6.56 7.24 13.03
N LEU A 121 5.89 7.79 14.04
CA LEU A 121 4.82 7.13 14.80
C LEU A 121 3.61 6.74 13.94
N LYS A 122 3.47 7.37 12.76
CA LYS A 122 2.47 7.02 11.74
C LYS A 122 2.73 5.66 11.08
N TYR A 123 3.96 5.15 11.19
CA TYR A 123 4.38 3.88 10.62
C TYR A 123 4.58 2.87 11.74
N GLY A 124 4.25 1.61 11.48
CA GLY A 124 4.38 0.56 12.49
C GLY A 124 3.59 -0.70 12.14
N LYS A 125 3.35 -1.53 13.15
CA LYS A 125 2.50 -2.71 13.03
C LYS A 125 1.05 -2.29 12.83
N LEU A 126 0.42 -2.90 11.85
CA LEU A 126 -0.99 -2.72 11.55
C LEU A 126 -1.80 -3.67 12.42
N GLY A 127 -2.86 -3.14 13.05
CA GLY A 127 -3.76 -3.88 13.92
C GLY A 127 -4.81 -4.68 13.17
N GLN A 128 -6.05 -4.62 13.64
CA GLN A 128 -7.17 -5.27 12.96
C GLN A 128 -7.64 -4.47 11.73
N GLY A 129 -7.82 -5.18 10.62
CA GLY A 129 -8.23 -4.60 9.36
C GLY A 129 -8.21 -5.63 8.24
N VAL A 130 -8.33 -5.15 7.00
CA VAL A 130 -8.37 -5.98 5.80
C VAL A 130 -7.32 -5.51 4.82
N LEU A 131 -6.48 -6.46 4.37
CA LEU A 131 -5.51 -6.25 3.30
C LEU A 131 -6.14 -6.59 1.95
N VAL A 132 -5.97 -5.70 0.98
CA VAL A 132 -6.31 -5.93 -0.42
C VAL A 132 -5.05 -5.79 -1.27
N GLN A 133 -4.73 -6.82 -2.05
CA GLN A 133 -3.60 -6.81 -2.96
C GLN A 133 -4.08 -6.42 -4.36
N VAL A 134 -3.47 -5.38 -4.91
CA VAL A 134 -3.76 -4.84 -6.24
C VAL A 134 -2.47 -4.69 -7.03
N SER A 135 -2.59 -4.46 -8.34
CA SER A 135 -1.43 -4.13 -9.15
C SER A 135 -0.86 -2.76 -8.72
N PRO A 136 0.45 -2.63 -8.45
CA PRO A 136 1.05 -1.36 -8.05
C PRO A 136 0.85 -0.26 -9.10
N SER A 137 0.71 -0.64 -10.39
CA SER A 137 0.48 0.30 -11.48
C SER A 137 -0.88 1.02 -11.41
N LEU A 138 -1.84 0.51 -10.63
CA LEU A 138 -3.17 1.09 -10.48
C LEU A 138 -3.24 2.10 -9.32
N VAL A 139 -2.25 2.13 -8.43
CA VAL A 139 -2.22 3.10 -7.33
C VAL A 139 -1.62 4.41 -7.83
N LYS A 140 -2.37 5.51 -7.72
CA LYS A 140 -1.87 6.84 -8.08
C LYS A 140 -0.89 7.31 -6.99
N ARG A 141 0.34 7.64 -7.38
CA ARG A 141 1.31 8.23 -6.46
C ARG A 141 0.86 9.64 -6.07
N GLN A 142 0.72 9.88 -4.77
CA GLN A 142 0.29 11.15 -4.19
C GLN A 142 1.17 11.51 -3.00
N LYS A 143 1.02 12.72 -2.44
CA LYS A 143 1.77 13.12 -1.25
C LYS A 143 1.27 12.45 0.03
N THR A 144 -0.02 12.15 0.07
CA THR A 144 -0.71 11.55 1.22
C THR A 144 -1.25 10.20 0.79
N HIS A 145 -0.86 9.15 1.52
CA HIS A 145 -1.33 7.78 1.30
C HIS A 145 -2.23 7.26 2.42
N PHE A 146 -2.35 8.04 3.50
CA PHE A 146 -3.27 7.79 4.60
C PHE A 146 -4.51 8.65 4.39
N HIS A 147 -5.66 8.02 4.29
CA HIS A 147 -6.92 8.71 4.10
C HIS A 147 -7.93 8.24 5.14
N ASP A 148 -8.42 9.19 5.93
CA ASP A 148 -9.56 8.97 6.81
C ASP A 148 -10.83 9.28 6.01
N LEU A 149 -11.61 8.24 5.70
CA LEU A 149 -12.83 8.40 4.90
C LEU A 149 -14.01 8.78 5.82
N PRO A 150 -14.93 9.67 5.38
CA PRO A 150 -16.11 10.05 6.16
C PRO A 150 -17.09 8.90 6.41
N CYS A 151 -16.86 7.72 5.81
CA CYS A 151 -17.67 6.52 6.04
C CYS A 151 -17.33 5.78 7.34
N GLY A 152 -16.40 6.29 8.17
CA GLY A 152 -16.00 5.65 9.44
C GLY A 152 -14.89 4.61 9.31
N ALA A 153 -14.22 4.57 8.15
CA ALA A 153 -13.07 3.71 7.91
C ALA A 153 -11.91 4.51 7.33
N SER A 154 -10.70 4.10 7.66
CA SER A 154 -9.47 4.68 7.14
C SER A 154 -8.80 3.69 6.19
N VAL A 155 -8.12 4.22 5.18
CA VAL A 155 -7.42 3.44 4.14
C VAL A 155 -5.98 3.91 3.99
N ILE A 156 -5.08 2.95 3.87
CA ILE A 156 -3.67 3.16 3.52
C ILE A 156 -3.46 2.62 2.11
N LEU A 157 -3.12 3.51 1.18
CA LEU A 157 -2.82 3.17 -0.20
C LEU A 157 -1.31 2.99 -0.37
N GLY A 158 -0.80 1.78 -0.19
CA GLY A 158 0.61 1.49 -0.43
C GLY A 158 0.98 1.58 -1.91
N ASN A 159 2.10 2.24 -2.23
CA ASN A 159 2.62 2.37 -3.61
C ASN A 159 2.98 1.01 -4.23
N ASN A 160 3.12 -0.02 -3.40
CA ASN A 160 3.33 -1.39 -3.82
C ASN A 160 2.07 -2.17 -4.20
N GLY A 161 0.91 -1.51 -4.17
CA GLY A 161 -0.38 -2.14 -4.44
C GLY A 161 -0.93 -2.92 -3.26
N PHE A 162 -0.35 -2.79 -2.06
CA PHE A 162 -0.95 -3.33 -0.84
C PHE A 162 -1.77 -2.23 -0.19
N ILE A 163 -3.09 -2.46 -0.13
CA ILE A 163 -4.05 -1.52 0.41
C ILE A 163 -4.54 -2.07 1.74
N TRP A 164 -4.44 -1.26 2.78
CA TRP A 164 -4.90 -1.64 4.12
C TRP A 164 -6.13 -0.83 4.49
N ILE A 165 -7.21 -1.49 4.87
CA ILE A 165 -8.47 -0.87 5.28
C ILE A 165 -8.69 -1.20 6.75
N TYR A 166 -8.88 -0.19 7.58
CA TYR A 166 -9.04 -0.35 9.03
C TYR A 166 -10.14 0.61 9.53
N PRO A 167 -10.84 0.29 10.63
CA PRO A 167 -11.79 1.21 11.21
C PRO A 167 -11.08 2.48 11.68
N THR A 168 -11.71 3.65 11.51
CA THR A 168 -11.10 4.90 11.96
C THR A 168 -11.07 4.89 13.49
N PRO A 169 -9.89 4.98 14.13
CA PRO A 169 -9.82 4.97 15.59
C PRO A 169 -10.42 6.26 16.17
N GLU A 170 -11.26 6.13 17.21
CA GLU A 170 -11.86 7.27 17.92
C GLU A 170 -10.81 8.13 18.64
N GLN A 171 -9.69 7.49 19.04
CA GLN A 171 -8.51 8.15 19.59
C GLN A 171 -7.33 7.92 18.64
N LYS A 172 -6.82 8.99 18.05
CA LYS A 172 -5.51 8.96 17.39
C LYS A 172 -4.46 8.96 18.50
N ASP A 173 -4.17 7.80 19.06
CA ASP A 173 -3.08 7.65 20.02
C ASP A 173 -1.77 7.97 19.30
N GLU A 174 -1.31 9.22 19.45
CA GLU A 174 -0.02 9.67 18.93
C GLU A 174 1.16 9.08 19.75
N GLU A 175 0.90 8.43 20.88
CA GLU A 175 1.91 8.02 21.87
C GLU A 175 2.25 6.52 21.87
N ALA A 176 1.36 5.65 21.39
CA ALA A 176 1.63 4.22 21.35
C ALA A 176 2.36 3.91 20.05
N GLY A 177 3.67 3.66 20.13
CA GLY A 177 4.57 3.42 19.00
C GLY A 177 4.27 2.21 18.11
N GLY A 178 3.01 1.95 17.75
CA GLY A 178 2.63 1.07 16.66
C GLY A 178 2.95 -0.41 16.88
N PHE A 179 3.14 -0.90 18.12
CA PHE A 179 3.31 -2.35 18.39
C PHE A 179 2.16 -2.98 19.18
N THR A 180 1.37 -2.18 19.89
CA THR A 180 0.19 -2.65 20.61
C THR A 180 -1.01 -2.65 19.68
N THR A 181 -1.47 -3.84 19.30
CA THR A 181 -2.69 -4.00 18.50
C THR A 181 -3.89 -4.05 19.43
N ASN A 182 -4.84 -3.12 19.28
CA ASN A 182 -6.14 -3.23 19.92
C ASN A 182 -6.90 -4.42 19.30
N LEU A 183 -7.06 -5.48 20.10
CA LEU A 183 -7.76 -6.72 19.71
C LEU A 183 -9.26 -6.68 20.05
N GLU A 184 -9.80 -5.50 20.32
CA GLU A 184 -11.21 -5.35 20.65
C GLU A 184 -12.12 -5.69 19.46
N PRO A 185 -13.31 -6.27 19.71
CA PRO A 185 -14.24 -6.60 18.63
C PRO A 185 -14.71 -5.33 17.90
N VAL A 186 -14.34 -5.21 16.62
CA VAL A 186 -14.85 -4.13 15.77
C VAL A 186 -16.38 -4.26 15.59
N PRO A 187 -17.17 -3.18 15.75
CA PRO A 187 -18.62 -3.18 15.53
C PRO A 187 -19.05 -3.70 14.15
N LEU A 188 -20.28 -4.23 14.06
CA LEU A 188 -20.81 -4.73 12.79
C LEU A 188 -20.94 -3.63 11.73
N SER A 189 -21.32 -2.42 12.11
CA SER A 189 -21.40 -1.25 11.21
C SER A 189 -20.08 -1.01 10.49
N ASP A 190 -18.97 -1.02 11.23
CA ASP A 190 -17.66 -0.68 10.68
C ASP A 190 -17.14 -1.83 9.82
N ARG A 191 -17.44 -3.08 10.20
CA ARG A 191 -17.12 -4.27 9.38
C ARG A 191 -17.87 -4.26 8.06
N GLU A 192 -19.13 -3.82 8.03
CA GLU A 192 -19.92 -3.68 6.80
C GLU A 192 -19.30 -2.62 5.88
N VAL A 193 -18.90 -1.47 6.43
CA VAL A 193 -18.21 -0.42 5.67
C VAL A 193 -16.89 -0.93 5.09
N ILE A 194 -16.06 -1.59 5.90
CA ILE A 194 -14.77 -2.15 5.45
C ILE A 194 -14.98 -3.19 4.35
N SER A 195 -15.98 -4.06 4.50
CA SER A 195 -16.31 -5.08 3.51
C SER A 195 -16.80 -4.47 2.19
N ARG A 196 -17.62 -3.41 2.27
CA ARG A 196 -18.06 -2.65 1.09
C ARG A 196 -16.88 -1.99 0.39
N LEU A 197 -16.03 -1.25 1.11
CA LEU A 197 -14.83 -0.61 0.58
C LEU A 197 -13.90 -1.62 -0.12
N ARG A 198 -13.70 -2.78 0.49
CA ARG A 198 -12.91 -3.86 -0.10
C ARG A 198 -13.50 -4.31 -1.44
N ASN A 199 -14.82 -4.49 -1.53
CA ASN A 199 -15.47 -4.87 -2.79
C ASN A 199 -15.42 -3.74 -3.83
N CYS A 200 -15.57 -2.48 -3.42
CA CYS A 200 -15.40 -1.30 -4.28
C CYS A 200 -13.99 -1.21 -4.88
N ILE A 201 -12.95 -1.45 -4.07
CA ILE A 201 -11.56 -1.46 -4.55
C ILE A 201 -11.35 -2.60 -5.56
N VAL A 202 -11.87 -3.80 -5.28
CA VAL A 202 -11.80 -4.93 -6.22
C VAL A 202 -12.52 -4.60 -7.53
N ALA A 203 -13.67 -3.92 -7.47
CA ALA A 203 -14.42 -3.47 -8.64
C ALA A 203 -13.60 -2.51 -9.51
N LEU A 204 -13.03 -1.47 -8.91
CA LEU A 204 -12.18 -0.49 -9.61
C LEU A 204 -10.97 -1.15 -10.26
N VAL A 205 -10.31 -2.08 -9.55
CA VAL A 205 -9.14 -2.81 -10.05
C VAL A 205 -9.48 -3.70 -11.24
N THR A 206 -10.62 -4.39 -11.18
CA THR A 206 -11.08 -5.28 -12.26
C THR A 206 -11.30 -4.51 -13.55
N GLN A 207 -11.83 -3.28 -13.43
CA GLN A 207 -12.06 -2.36 -14.55
C GLN A 207 -10.85 -1.45 -14.87
N LYS A 208 -9.70 -1.72 -14.24
CA LYS A 208 -8.42 -1.01 -14.45
C LYS A 208 -8.52 0.50 -14.24
N LEU A 209 -9.34 0.93 -13.31
CA LEU A 209 -9.42 2.33 -12.89
C LEU A 209 -8.35 2.63 -11.85
N MET A 210 -7.77 3.82 -11.92
CA MET A 210 -6.76 4.27 -10.98
C MET A 210 -7.37 4.46 -9.59
N LEU A 211 -6.65 4.04 -8.57
CA LEU A 211 -7.04 4.13 -7.16
C LEU A 211 -6.39 5.35 -6.51
N PHE A 212 -7.25 6.18 -5.93
CA PHE A 212 -6.94 7.33 -5.08
C PHE A 212 -8.18 7.66 -4.22
N ASP A 213 -8.01 8.53 -3.24
CA ASP A 213 -9.04 8.93 -2.27
C ASP A 213 -10.43 9.19 -2.88
N THR A 214 -10.55 10.11 -3.85
CA THR A 214 -11.87 10.46 -4.40
C THR A 214 -12.47 9.33 -5.25
N SER A 215 -11.65 8.56 -5.97
CA SER A 215 -12.14 7.40 -6.74
C SER A 215 -12.78 6.33 -5.84
N ILE A 216 -12.21 6.11 -4.67
CA ILE A 216 -12.71 5.13 -3.70
C ILE A 216 -13.99 5.67 -3.04
N LEU A 217 -14.03 6.96 -2.71
CA LEU A 217 -15.20 7.61 -2.14
C LEU A 217 -16.40 7.59 -3.09
N TYR A 218 -16.22 7.96 -4.35
CA TYR A 218 -17.32 7.94 -5.32
C TYR A 218 -17.81 6.53 -5.63
N CYS A 219 -16.89 5.56 -5.70
CA CYS A 219 -17.26 4.15 -5.83
C CYS A 219 -18.04 3.66 -4.60
N TYR A 220 -17.66 4.12 -3.40
CA TYR A 220 -18.39 3.81 -2.18
C TYR A 220 -19.81 4.40 -2.20
N GLU A 221 -19.96 5.67 -2.57
CA GLU A 221 -21.27 6.33 -2.69
C GLU A 221 -22.17 5.67 -3.74
N ALA A 222 -21.63 5.36 -4.93
CA ALA A 222 -22.33 4.65 -6.00
C ALA A 222 -22.71 3.21 -5.60
N SER A 223 -22.01 2.61 -4.63
CA SER A 223 -22.34 1.27 -4.11
C SER A 223 -23.44 1.27 -3.05
N LEU A 224 -23.85 2.43 -2.50
CA LEU A 224 -24.86 2.52 -1.44
C LEU A 224 -26.24 1.93 -1.82
N PRO A 225 -26.73 2.06 -3.06
CA PRO A 225 -28.00 1.44 -3.48
C PRO A 225 -27.94 -0.09 -3.52
N HIS A 226 -26.73 -0.67 -3.60
CA HIS A 226 -26.51 -2.09 -3.79
C HIS A 226 -26.17 -2.80 -2.46
N GLN A 227 -26.59 -4.06 -2.34
CA GLN A 227 -26.14 -4.89 -1.20
C GLN A 227 -24.66 -5.23 -1.36
N ILE A 228 -23.93 -5.30 -0.23
CA ILE A 228 -22.47 -5.50 -0.20
C ILE A 228 -22.01 -6.72 -1.02
N LYS A 229 -22.79 -7.80 -0.97
CA LYS A 229 -22.52 -9.06 -1.69
C LYS A 229 -22.71 -8.94 -3.21
N ASP A 230 -23.59 -8.04 -3.65
CA ASP A 230 -23.96 -7.92 -5.07
C ASP A 230 -22.97 -7.05 -5.85
N ILE A 231 -22.15 -6.23 -5.16
CA ILE A 231 -21.09 -5.38 -5.76
C ILE A 231 -20.07 -6.22 -6.55
N LEU A 232 -19.87 -7.49 -6.19
CA LEU A 232 -18.94 -8.39 -6.88
C LEU A 232 -19.52 -9.01 -8.15
N LYS A 233 -20.83 -8.85 -8.42
CA LYS A 233 -21.43 -9.31 -9.67
C LYS A 233 -20.95 -8.42 -10.81
N PRO A 234 -20.61 -8.99 -11.99
CA PRO A 234 -20.01 -8.24 -13.09
C PRO A 234 -20.90 -7.08 -13.58
N GLU A 235 -22.21 -7.30 -13.65
CA GLU A 235 -23.19 -6.28 -14.08
C GLU A 235 -23.18 -5.06 -13.16
N VAL A 236 -23.29 -5.30 -11.85
CA VAL A 236 -23.30 -4.25 -10.81
C VAL A 236 -21.93 -3.56 -10.73
N MET A 237 -20.85 -4.33 -10.87
CA MET A 237 -19.48 -3.81 -10.88
C MET A 237 -19.26 -2.83 -12.03
N GLU A 238 -19.71 -3.19 -13.24
CA GLU A 238 -19.61 -2.31 -14.41
C GLU A 238 -20.43 -1.04 -14.24
N GLU A 239 -21.66 -1.15 -13.71
CA GLU A 239 -22.53 -0.02 -13.45
C GLU A 239 -21.90 0.98 -12.46
N ILE A 240 -21.49 0.50 -11.28
CA ILE A 240 -20.87 1.33 -10.23
C ILE A 240 -19.61 2.03 -10.76
N VAL A 241 -18.76 1.29 -11.47
CA VAL A 241 -17.50 1.83 -12.00
C VAL A 241 -17.76 2.84 -13.12
N LEU A 242 -18.77 2.63 -13.96
CA LEU A 242 -19.14 3.56 -15.02
C LEU A 242 -19.66 4.88 -14.43
N GLU A 243 -20.54 4.81 -13.43
CA GLU A 243 -21.04 5.99 -12.71
C GLU A 243 -19.89 6.73 -12.03
N THR A 244 -19.01 6.01 -11.34
CA THR A 244 -17.81 6.58 -10.71
C THR A 244 -16.93 7.30 -11.72
N ARG A 245 -16.71 6.69 -12.90
CA ARG A 245 -15.90 7.28 -13.96
C ARG A 245 -16.52 8.56 -14.51
N GLN A 246 -17.83 8.59 -14.71
CA GLN A 246 -18.54 9.79 -15.17
C GLN A 246 -18.38 10.92 -14.17
N ARG A 247 -18.64 10.67 -12.88
CA ARG A 247 -18.46 11.67 -11.82
C ARG A 247 -17.02 12.21 -11.74
N LEU A 248 -16.02 11.34 -11.92
CA LEU A 248 -14.61 11.77 -11.94
C LEU A 248 -14.31 12.67 -13.14
N LEU A 249 -14.87 12.38 -14.31
CA LEU A 249 -14.70 13.21 -15.51
C LEU A 249 -15.38 14.58 -15.36
N ASP A 250 -16.55 14.63 -14.73
CA ASP A 250 -17.31 15.87 -14.51
C ASP A 250 -16.60 16.83 -13.54
N LEU A 251 -15.72 16.31 -12.67
CA LEU A 251 -14.90 17.10 -11.75
C LEU A 251 -13.59 17.61 -12.37
N GLU A 252 -13.10 16.95 -13.42
CA GLU A 252 -11.89 17.35 -14.15
C GLU A 252 -12.19 18.33 -15.30
N GLY A 253 -13.47 18.56 -15.63
CA GLY A 253 -13.96 19.53 -16.64
C GLY A 253 -14.22 20.92 -16.09
#